data_AF-D9VPI3-F1
#
_entry.id   AF-D9VPI3-F1
#
_cell.length_a   1.000
_cell.length_b   1.000
_cell.length_c   1.000
_cell.angle_alpha   90.00
_cell.angle_beta   90.00
_cell.angle_gamma   90.00
#
_symmetry.space_group_name_H-M   'P 1'
#
loop_
_entity.id
_entity.type
_entity.pdbx_description
1 polymer ?
#
loop_
_entity_poly.entity_id
_entity_poly.type
_entity_poly.pdbx_seq_one_letter_code
_entity_poly.pdbx_strand_id
1 'polypeptide(L)'
;MSLRVRSLAISPASPTTPGERVTHPMSSTPTSRNRARMLRTAAVVASAAMVAVAAQSGAASAAAEREAGATALTLSSAARTQAISAAQGEAAGTARAIGLSDQERLVARDVVKDADGTVHTRYERTYAGLPVLGGDLIVHQKKDGSRKTTKGTEARIAPTAARGLVPAPAGARQVVWAATGNPVFAYEAVVTGTQPDGTPSERHVITDAATGAELYAYEAIDTGTGTSGYSGTVPLATTQSGSAYSLADALRGGHKTYDLNGATSTATGTLFTDADDAWGNGTPADRQTAAVDAHYGAAVTWDFYKSEFGRNGIAGDGKAAYSRVHYGNAYVNAFWSDSCFCMTYGDGANNQKPLTSLDVAGHEMSHGLTAATAKLNYSRESGGLNEATSDILGTSVEFFANNAADPGDYLIGEKIDIRGNGTPLRYMDKPSKDGASADYWSKNVGRLDVHNSSGVANHFFYLLSEGSGAKTVNGVSYDSPTYDGSTVTGIGRTKAYKIWYKALSTYMTSTTDYAGARTATLKATADLYGASGTEYQQVAAAWKAVNVN
;
A
#
# COMPACT_ATOMS: atom_id res chain seq x y z
N MET A 1 41.75 -1.04 7.04
CA MET A 1 41.51 0.40 7.32
C MET A 1 40.18 0.47 8.07
N SER A 2 40.19 0.68 9.38
CA SER A 2 39.00 0.52 10.24
C SER A 2 38.25 1.85 10.33
N LEU A 3 37.10 1.97 9.66
CA LEU A 3 36.22 3.14 9.78
C LEU A 3 35.28 2.93 10.97
N ARG A 4 35.43 3.77 12.00
CA ARG A 4 34.47 3.90 13.11
C ARG A 4 33.29 4.73 12.63
N VAL A 5 32.10 4.16 12.61
CA VAL A 5 30.84 4.90 12.47
C VAL A 5 30.50 5.50 13.84
N ARG A 6 30.48 6.83 13.93
CA ARG A 6 29.94 7.56 15.10
C ARG A 6 28.60 8.14 14.69
N SER A 7 27.51 7.64 15.26
CA SER A 7 26.20 8.31 15.17
C SER A 7 26.05 9.29 16.34
N LEU A 8 25.72 10.54 16.04
CA LEU A 8 25.54 11.63 16.99
C LEU A 8 24.16 11.53 17.62
N ALA A 9 24.09 11.31 18.93
CA ALA A 9 22.85 11.37 19.70
C ALA A 9 22.45 12.85 19.95
N ILE A 10 21.30 13.27 19.43
CA ILE A 10 20.68 14.57 19.76
C ILE A 10 19.77 14.37 20.97
N SER A 11 20.04 15.09 22.06
CA SER A 11 19.21 15.13 23.28
C SER A 11 17.91 15.90 23.07
N PRO A 12 16.77 15.48 23.67
CA PRO A 12 15.56 16.30 23.71
C PRO A 12 15.61 17.32 24.85
N ALA A 13 15.21 18.56 24.53
CA ALA A 13 15.06 19.65 25.48
C ALA A 13 13.81 19.47 26.37
N SER A 14 13.91 19.89 27.64
CA SER A 14 12.87 19.82 28.66
C SER A 14 11.72 20.82 28.43
N PRO A 15 10.49 20.54 28.92
CA PRO A 15 9.35 21.44 28.79
C PRO A 15 9.26 22.45 29.95
N THR A 16 8.88 23.68 29.64
CA THR A 16 8.49 24.73 30.61
C THR A 16 6.97 24.75 30.81
N THR A 17 6.55 24.92 32.07
CA THR A 17 5.18 24.95 32.60
C THR A 17 4.61 26.39 32.72
N PRO A 18 3.30 26.56 33.07
CA PRO A 18 2.39 27.46 32.36
C PRO A 18 1.90 28.71 33.12
N GLY A 19 1.26 29.63 32.38
CA GLY A 19 0.24 30.59 32.83
C GLY A 19 -0.70 30.80 31.62
N GLU A 20 -2.00 31.03 31.73
CA GLU A 20 -2.74 31.80 32.71
C GLU A 20 -4.24 31.43 32.61
N ARG A 21 -4.94 31.60 33.73
CA ARG A 21 -6.32 31.22 33.98
C ARG A 21 -7.24 32.41 33.70
N VAL A 22 -8.32 32.21 32.93
CA VAL A 22 -9.51 33.10 32.97
C VAL A 22 -10.77 32.27 33.14
N THR A 23 -11.58 32.72 34.09
CA THR A 23 -12.73 32.09 34.73
C THR A 23 -14.07 32.40 34.04
N HIS A 24 -14.91 31.35 33.87
CA HIS A 24 -16.37 31.19 34.14
C HIS A 24 -17.42 32.29 33.76
N PRO A 25 -18.73 31.97 33.57
CA PRO A 25 -19.46 30.85 34.19
C PRO A 25 -20.51 30.09 33.33
N MET A 26 -20.99 29.01 33.96
CA MET A 26 -22.16 28.20 33.61
C MET A 26 -23.49 28.96 33.80
N SER A 27 -24.52 28.57 33.04
CA SER A 27 -25.90 28.58 33.55
C SER A 27 -26.75 27.48 32.89
N SER A 28 -27.57 26.85 33.73
CA SER A 28 -28.46 25.72 33.54
C SER A 28 -29.88 26.09 33.03
N THR A 29 -30.46 25.18 32.23
CA THR A 29 -31.87 24.69 32.02
C THR A 29 -33.09 25.35 32.72
N PRO A 30 -34.36 25.00 32.37
CA PRO A 30 -35.00 24.49 31.13
C PRO A 30 -36.36 25.20 30.78
N THR A 31 -36.94 25.04 29.58
CA THR A 31 -38.41 24.85 29.40
C THR A 31 -38.79 24.40 27.99
N SER A 32 -39.76 23.48 27.95
CA SER A 32 -40.36 22.84 26.78
C SER A 32 -41.40 23.74 26.08
N ARG A 33 -41.49 23.65 24.74
CA ARG A 33 -42.76 23.49 23.99
C ARG A 33 -42.52 23.25 22.49
N ASN A 34 -43.18 22.20 22.00
CA ASN A 34 -43.26 21.76 20.60
C ASN A 34 -43.72 22.85 19.62
N ARG A 35 -43.14 22.88 18.40
CA ARG A 35 -43.85 22.77 17.11
C ARG A 35 -42.88 22.72 15.92
N ALA A 36 -43.33 22.01 14.90
CA ALA A 36 -42.61 21.58 13.70
C ALA A 36 -42.35 22.67 12.66
N ARG A 37 -41.23 22.57 11.92
CA ARG A 37 -41.14 22.35 10.45
C ARG A 37 -39.71 22.54 9.94
N MET A 38 -39.37 21.65 9.00
CA MET A 38 -38.42 21.71 7.88
C MET A 38 -37.53 22.94 7.64
N LEU A 39 -36.34 22.58 7.12
CA LEU A 39 -35.52 23.19 6.06
C LEU A 39 -34.14 23.73 6.45
N ARG A 40 -33.22 23.37 5.56
CA ARG A 40 -31.80 23.69 5.45
C ARG A 40 -31.56 25.19 5.39
N THR A 41 -30.50 25.66 6.05
CA THR A 41 -29.66 26.74 5.51
C THR A 41 -28.22 26.57 5.98
N ALA A 42 -27.31 26.64 5.02
CA ALA A 42 -25.87 26.72 5.21
C ALA A 42 -25.46 28.08 5.80
N ALA A 43 -24.31 28.10 6.48
CA ALA A 43 -23.53 29.31 6.71
C ALA A 43 -22.09 29.11 6.19
N VAL A 44 -21.85 29.83 5.10
CA VAL A 44 -20.63 30.28 4.42
C VAL A 44 -19.31 30.25 5.21
N VAL A 45 -18.25 29.74 4.57
CA VAL A 45 -16.96 30.45 4.49
C VAL A 45 -16.59 30.55 3.01
N ALA A 46 -16.47 31.78 2.54
CA ALA A 46 -16.00 32.14 1.20
C ALA A 46 -14.48 32.23 1.21
N SER A 47 -13.84 31.66 0.18
CA SER A 47 -12.50 32.07 -0.24
C SER A 47 -12.56 32.31 -1.75
N ALA A 48 -12.54 33.59 -2.11
CA ALA A 48 -12.44 34.05 -3.49
C ALA A 48 -10.99 33.97 -3.95
N ALA A 49 -10.75 33.43 -5.14
CA ALA A 49 -9.55 33.70 -5.91
C ALA A 49 -9.98 34.21 -7.28
N MET A 50 -9.77 35.52 -7.51
CA MET A 50 -9.87 36.13 -8.83
C MET A 50 -8.64 35.76 -9.66
N VAL A 51 -8.84 35.43 -10.94
CA VAL A 51 -7.78 35.51 -11.95
C VAL A 51 -8.26 36.40 -13.08
N ALA A 52 -7.49 37.45 -13.33
CA ALA A 52 -7.70 38.43 -14.38
C ALA A 52 -7.40 37.83 -15.76
N VAL A 53 -8.29 38.05 -16.73
CA VAL A 53 -8.06 37.73 -18.13
C VAL A 53 -7.36 38.92 -18.79
N ALA A 54 -6.13 38.72 -19.25
CA ALA A 54 -5.49 39.62 -20.19
C ALA A 54 -5.93 39.24 -21.61
N ALA A 55 -6.65 40.14 -22.27
CA ALA A 55 -6.99 40.01 -23.68
C ALA A 55 -5.84 40.53 -24.55
N GLN A 56 -5.39 39.73 -25.52
CA GLN A 56 -4.66 40.22 -26.68
C GLN A 56 -5.46 39.94 -27.95
N SER A 57 -5.73 41.01 -28.67
CA SER A 57 -6.37 41.04 -29.99
C SER A 57 -5.35 40.74 -31.08
N GLY A 58 -5.66 39.78 -31.96
CA GLY A 58 -4.90 39.56 -33.19
C GLY A 58 -5.68 38.64 -34.12
N ALA A 59 -6.22 39.18 -35.21
CA ALA A 59 -7.04 38.48 -36.18
C ALA A 59 -6.17 37.61 -37.11
N ALA A 60 -6.36 36.30 -37.05
CA ALA A 60 -6.24 35.39 -38.18
C ALA A 60 -7.05 34.14 -37.85
N SER A 61 -7.95 33.75 -38.77
CA SER A 61 -8.43 32.38 -39.01
C SER A 61 -9.96 32.25 -39.08
N ALA A 62 -10.44 31.66 -40.17
CA ALA A 62 -11.73 30.96 -40.14
C ALA A 62 -11.59 29.51 -39.60
N ALA A 63 -10.36 29.07 -39.31
CA ALA A 63 -10.03 27.72 -38.86
C ALA A 63 -9.62 27.63 -37.38
N ALA A 64 -8.87 28.59 -36.82
CA ALA A 64 -8.47 28.61 -35.41
C ALA A 64 -9.57 29.18 -34.49
N GLU A 65 -10.51 29.99 -35.00
CA GLU A 65 -11.77 30.29 -34.29
C GLU A 65 -12.63 29.04 -34.08
N ARG A 66 -12.56 28.06 -34.99
CA ARG A 66 -13.29 26.79 -34.88
C ARG A 66 -12.71 25.89 -33.78
N GLU A 67 -11.38 25.88 -33.63
CA GLU A 67 -10.71 25.18 -32.54
C GLU A 67 -10.94 25.87 -31.18
N ALA A 68 -10.89 27.21 -31.12
CA ALA A 68 -11.19 27.96 -29.90
C ALA A 68 -12.68 27.83 -29.49
N GLY A 69 -13.60 27.74 -30.45
CA GLY A 69 -15.03 27.58 -30.22
C GLY A 69 -15.42 26.16 -29.75
N ALA A 70 -14.81 25.11 -30.30
CA ALA A 70 -15.06 23.73 -29.89
C ALA A 70 -14.27 23.29 -28.63
N THR A 71 -13.72 24.26 -27.89
CA THR A 71 -13.00 24.00 -26.63
C THR A 71 -13.99 23.92 -25.47
N ALA A 72 -13.88 22.86 -24.66
CA ALA A 72 -14.70 22.65 -23.48
C ALA A 72 -14.50 23.76 -22.43
N LEU A 73 -15.61 24.31 -21.94
CA LEU A 73 -15.62 25.25 -20.83
C LEU A 73 -15.47 24.52 -19.49
N THR A 74 -14.70 25.11 -18.57
CA THR A 74 -14.63 24.64 -17.18
C THR A 74 -15.92 25.00 -16.44
N LEU A 75 -16.74 24.01 -16.11
CA LEU A 75 -17.94 24.20 -15.28
C LEU A 75 -17.61 24.02 -13.79
N SER A 76 -18.25 24.81 -12.93
CA SER A 76 -18.22 24.54 -11.49
C SER A 76 -18.94 23.22 -11.16
N SER A 77 -18.60 22.59 -10.04
CA SER A 77 -19.24 21.33 -9.62
C SER A 77 -20.78 21.45 -9.55
N ALA A 78 -21.29 22.56 -9.01
CA ALA A 78 -22.73 22.82 -8.93
C ALA A 78 -23.38 22.97 -10.32
N ALA A 79 -22.73 23.69 -11.24
CA ALA A 79 -23.22 23.87 -12.60
C ALA A 79 -23.23 22.53 -13.38
N ARG A 80 -22.19 21.71 -13.21
CA ARG A 80 -22.12 20.37 -13.81
C ARG A 80 -23.23 19.45 -13.28
N THR A 81 -23.45 19.41 -11.96
CA THR A 81 -24.56 18.63 -11.37
C THR A 81 -25.92 19.07 -11.89
N GLN A 82 -26.16 20.38 -12.00
CA GLN A 82 -27.40 20.91 -12.56
C GLN A 82 -27.58 20.52 -14.03
N ALA A 83 -26.51 20.60 -14.83
CA ALA A 83 -26.53 20.22 -16.24
C ALA A 83 -26.84 18.73 -16.43
N ILE A 84 -26.24 17.84 -15.63
CA ILE A 84 -26.53 16.40 -15.65
C ILE A 84 -27.99 16.14 -15.25
N SER A 85 -28.50 16.82 -14.22
CA SER A 85 -29.90 16.69 -13.80
C SER A 85 -30.88 17.15 -14.87
N ALA A 86 -30.57 18.23 -15.59
CA ALA A 86 -31.38 18.72 -16.71
C ALA A 86 -31.37 17.72 -17.87
N ALA A 87 -30.19 17.23 -18.26
CA ALA A 87 -30.04 16.18 -19.27
C ALA A 87 -30.81 14.91 -18.91
N GLN A 88 -30.80 14.50 -17.63
CA GLN A 88 -31.56 13.35 -17.17
C GLN A 88 -33.08 13.58 -17.29
N GLY A 89 -33.57 14.79 -17.06
CA GLY A 89 -34.97 15.17 -17.27
C GLY A 89 -35.40 15.11 -18.73
N GLU A 90 -34.49 15.42 -19.66
CA GLU A 90 -34.73 15.39 -21.11
C GLU A 90 -34.47 14.02 -21.76
N ALA A 91 -33.86 13.09 -21.03
CA ALA A 91 -33.36 11.81 -21.54
C ALA A 91 -34.40 11.02 -22.35
N ALA A 92 -35.66 10.99 -21.91
CA ALA A 92 -36.73 10.28 -22.62
C ALA A 92 -37.10 10.95 -23.96
N GLY A 93 -37.08 12.28 -24.02
CA GLY A 93 -37.27 13.03 -25.27
C GLY A 93 -36.11 12.83 -26.23
N THR A 94 -34.89 12.85 -25.70
CA THR A 94 -33.67 12.60 -26.47
C THR A 94 -33.63 11.18 -27.04
N ALA A 95 -34.00 10.15 -26.26
CA ALA A 95 -34.09 8.77 -26.73
C ALA A 95 -35.02 8.63 -27.95
N ARG A 96 -36.20 9.26 -27.92
CA ARG A 96 -37.14 9.29 -29.06
C ARG A 96 -36.56 10.04 -30.26
N ALA A 97 -35.92 11.19 -30.02
CA ALA A 97 -35.37 12.03 -31.09
C ALA A 97 -34.23 11.33 -31.86
N ILE A 98 -33.48 10.44 -31.21
CA ILE A 98 -32.38 9.69 -31.83
C ILE A 98 -32.79 8.28 -32.28
N GLY A 99 -34.09 7.95 -32.22
CA GLY A 99 -34.65 6.71 -32.75
C GLY A 99 -34.35 5.46 -31.93
N LEU A 100 -34.17 5.58 -30.61
CA LEU A 100 -34.06 4.39 -29.74
C LEU A 100 -35.41 3.70 -29.61
N SER A 101 -35.38 2.38 -29.34
CA SER A 101 -36.59 1.61 -29.12
C SER A 101 -37.28 1.95 -27.80
N ASP A 102 -38.57 1.59 -27.68
CA ASP A 102 -39.35 1.80 -26.44
C ASP A 102 -38.87 0.97 -25.25
N GLN A 103 -37.97 0.01 -25.47
CA GLN A 103 -37.32 -0.74 -24.39
C GLN A 103 -36.05 -0.06 -23.90
N GLU A 104 -35.53 0.93 -24.63
CA GLU A 104 -34.29 1.60 -24.28
C GLU A 104 -34.53 2.88 -23.46
N ARG A 105 -33.70 3.10 -22.45
CA ARG A 105 -33.68 4.34 -21.68
C ARG A 105 -32.26 4.87 -21.62
N LEU A 106 -32.15 6.19 -21.50
CA LEU A 106 -30.89 6.90 -21.34
C LEU A 106 -30.71 7.34 -19.89
N VAL A 107 -29.51 7.13 -19.35
CA VAL A 107 -29.10 7.59 -18.03
C VAL A 107 -27.93 8.55 -18.20
N ALA A 108 -28.15 9.84 -17.92
CA ALA A 108 -27.14 10.87 -18.10
C ALA A 108 -25.97 10.64 -17.13
N ARG A 109 -24.76 10.61 -17.66
CA ARG A 109 -23.51 10.46 -16.88
C ARG A 109 -22.75 11.75 -16.77
N ASP A 110 -22.66 12.50 -17.86
CA ASP A 110 -21.90 13.74 -17.89
C ASP A 110 -22.42 14.71 -18.93
N VAL A 111 -22.12 15.99 -18.73
CA VAL A 111 -22.39 17.08 -19.66
C VAL A 111 -21.16 17.97 -19.78
N VAL A 112 -20.65 18.09 -21.01
CA VAL A 112 -19.62 19.05 -21.39
C VAL A 112 -20.24 20.13 -22.26
N LYS A 113 -19.82 21.39 -22.08
CA LYS A 113 -20.27 22.51 -22.90
C LYS A 113 -19.07 23.22 -23.49
N ASP A 114 -19.07 23.44 -24.79
CA ASP A 114 -18.00 24.13 -25.50
C ASP A 114 -18.25 25.64 -25.55
N ALA A 115 -17.20 26.40 -25.84
CA ALA A 115 -17.24 27.86 -25.93
C ALA A 115 -18.19 28.36 -27.04
N ASP A 116 -18.39 27.59 -28.12
CA ASP A 116 -19.32 27.89 -29.21
C ASP A 116 -20.80 27.63 -28.84
N GLY A 117 -21.04 27.10 -27.64
CA GLY A 117 -22.36 26.78 -27.11
C GLY A 117 -22.85 25.37 -27.44
N THR A 118 -22.03 24.52 -28.07
CA THR A 118 -22.32 23.11 -28.25
C THR A 118 -22.33 22.40 -26.89
N VAL A 119 -23.29 21.49 -26.70
CA VAL A 119 -23.44 20.67 -25.50
C VAL A 119 -23.26 19.21 -25.87
N HIS A 120 -22.39 18.52 -25.15
CA HIS A 120 -22.11 17.10 -25.30
C HIS A 120 -22.63 16.38 -24.06
N THR A 121 -23.67 15.56 -24.23
CA THR A 121 -24.22 14.77 -23.13
C THR A 121 -23.87 13.30 -23.33
N ARG A 122 -23.16 12.72 -22.35
CA ARG A 122 -22.83 11.29 -22.32
C ARG A 122 -23.92 10.53 -21.57
N TYR A 123 -24.41 9.47 -22.18
CA TYR A 123 -25.45 8.62 -21.62
C TYR A 123 -25.01 7.16 -21.57
N GLU A 124 -25.32 6.49 -20.46
CA GLU A 124 -25.49 5.04 -20.47
C GLU A 124 -26.85 4.67 -21.05
N ARG A 125 -26.97 3.43 -21.52
CA ARG A 125 -28.25 2.84 -21.92
C ARG A 125 -28.67 1.72 -21.00
N THR A 126 -29.97 1.60 -20.84
CA THR A 126 -30.61 0.37 -20.37
C THR A 126 -31.55 -0.18 -21.43
N TYR A 127 -31.69 -1.50 -21.53
CA TYR A 127 -32.69 -2.18 -22.37
C TYR A 127 -33.58 -3.03 -21.49
N ALA A 128 -34.89 -2.77 -21.50
CA ALA A 128 -35.88 -3.42 -20.62
C ALA A 128 -35.47 -3.37 -19.13
N GLY A 129 -34.79 -2.29 -18.71
CA GLY A 129 -34.28 -2.11 -17.35
C GLY A 129 -32.89 -2.70 -17.09
N LEU A 130 -32.32 -3.48 -18.02
CA LEU A 130 -30.98 -4.06 -17.89
C LEU A 130 -29.91 -3.08 -18.39
N PRO A 131 -28.76 -2.94 -17.73
CA PRO A 131 -27.61 -2.18 -18.25
C PRO A 131 -27.15 -2.72 -19.62
N VAL A 132 -26.76 -1.83 -20.54
CA VAL A 132 -26.20 -2.21 -21.84
C VAL A 132 -24.70 -1.89 -21.87
N LEU A 133 -23.86 -2.91 -21.68
CA LEU A 133 -22.40 -2.78 -21.69
C LEU A 133 -21.87 -2.58 -23.11
N GLY A 134 -21.10 -1.51 -23.35
CA GLY A 134 -20.65 -1.07 -24.68
C GLY A 134 -21.76 -0.43 -25.53
N GLY A 135 -22.91 -0.13 -24.91
CA GLY A 135 -24.04 0.51 -25.59
C GLY A 135 -24.07 2.03 -25.48
N ASP A 136 -23.21 2.64 -24.68
CA ASP A 136 -23.24 4.07 -24.34
C ASP A 136 -23.19 4.98 -25.57
N LEU A 137 -23.62 6.23 -25.40
CA LEU A 137 -23.62 7.20 -26.49
C LEU A 137 -23.40 8.63 -26.00
N ILE A 138 -22.99 9.49 -26.93
CA ILE A 138 -22.84 10.92 -26.72
C ILE A 138 -23.75 11.64 -27.71
N VAL A 139 -24.64 12.50 -27.20
CA VAL A 139 -25.43 13.42 -28.03
C VAL A 139 -24.74 14.78 -28.04
N HIS A 140 -24.33 15.23 -29.21
CA HIS A 140 -23.75 16.53 -29.46
C HIS A 140 -24.86 17.44 -30.00
N GLN A 141 -25.28 18.42 -29.21
CA GLN A 141 -26.29 19.40 -29.59
C GLN A 141 -25.66 20.78 -29.77
N LYS A 142 -25.73 21.34 -30.97
CA LYS A 142 -25.25 22.70 -31.24
C LYS A 142 -26.23 23.74 -30.69
N LYS A 143 -25.76 24.99 -30.61
CA LYS A 143 -26.56 26.15 -30.18
C LYS A 143 -27.83 26.38 -31.02
N ASP A 144 -27.81 26.01 -32.30
CA ASP A 144 -28.97 26.07 -33.21
C ASP A 144 -29.98 24.93 -32.99
N GLY A 145 -29.71 24.02 -32.07
CA GLY A 145 -30.55 22.87 -31.73
C GLY A 145 -30.26 21.62 -32.54
N SER A 146 -29.40 21.68 -33.59
CA SER A 146 -29.02 20.51 -34.38
C SER A 146 -28.28 19.46 -33.56
N ARG A 147 -28.53 18.18 -33.84
CA ARG A 147 -28.01 17.05 -33.05
C ARG A 147 -27.21 16.07 -33.92
N LYS A 148 -26.09 15.58 -33.37
CA LYS A 148 -25.35 14.41 -33.86
C LYS A 148 -25.16 13.44 -32.70
N THR A 149 -25.18 12.14 -32.98
CA THR A 149 -24.93 11.11 -31.96
C THR A 149 -23.68 10.32 -32.31
N THR A 150 -22.82 10.10 -31.31
CA THR A 150 -21.71 9.15 -31.35
C THR A 150 -22.12 7.96 -30.49
N LYS A 151 -22.06 6.73 -31.02
CA LYS A 151 -22.51 5.53 -30.32
C LYS A 151 -21.33 4.60 -30.06
N GLY A 152 -21.31 3.93 -28.90
CA GLY A 152 -20.38 2.83 -28.61
C GLY A 152 -20.62 1.60 -29.47
N THR A 153 -21.83 1.44 -29.99
CA THR A 153 -22.20 0.38 -30.94
C THR A 153 -23.21 0.88 -31.97
N GLU A 154 -22.97 0.54 -33.24
CA GLU A 154 -23.91 0.79 -34.34
C GLU A 154 -24.97 -0.32 -34.46
N ALA A 155 -24.77 -1.46 -33.76
CA ALA A 155 -25.74 -2.54 -33.75
C ALA A 155 -27.03 -2.12 -33.02
N ARG A 156 -28.17 -2.57 -33.55
CA ARG A 156 -29.47 -2.34 -32.89
C ARG A 156 -29.53 -3.15 -31.60
N ILE A 157 -29.80 -2.49 -30.48
CA ILE A 157 -29.99 -3.15 -29.18
C ILE A 157 -31.34 -3.84 -29.20
N ALA A 158 -31.33 -5.10 -29.62
CA ALA A 158 -32.49 -5.98 -29.66
C ALA A 158 -32.02 -7.43 -29.45
N PRO A 159 -31.48 -7.76 -28.27
CA PRO A 159 -30.98 -9.10 -27.99
C PRO A 159 -32.13 -10.12 -28.15
N THR A 160 -31.87 -11.16 -28.91
CA THR A 160 -32.84 -12.24 -29.12
C THR A 160 -33.07 -12.97 -27.80
N ALA A 161 -34.34 -13.17 -27.41
CA ALA A 161 -34.65 -13.98 -26.25
C ALA A 161 -34.15 -15.42 -26.47
N ALA A 162 -33.15 -15.84 -25.70
CA ALA A 162 -32.65 -17.21 -25.75
C ALA A 162 -33.75 -18.15 -25.21
N ARG A 163 -34.08 -19.19 -25.98
CA ARG A 163 -34.92 -20.29 -25.47
C ARG A 163 -34.06 -21.10 -24.50
N GLY A 164 -34.23 -20.86 -23.20
CA GLY A 164 -33.48 -21.55 -22.15
C GLY A 164 -32.16 -20.83 -21.83
N LEU A 165 -32.24 -19.79 -21.01
CA LEU A 165 -31.04 -19.17 -20.45
C LEU A 165 -30.34 -20.16 -19.51
N VAL A 166 -29.02 -20.16 -19.53
CA VAL A 166 -28.21 -20.84 -18.51
C VAL A 166 -28.48 -20.16 -17.17
N PRO A 167 -28.50 -20.89 -16.04
CA PRO A 167 -28.61 -20.28 -14.71
C PRO A 167 -27.53 -19.21 -14.50
N ALA A 168 -27.91 -18.06 -13.95
CA ALA A 168 -26.97 -17.00 -13.61
C ALA A 168 -25.95 -17.50 -12.58
N PRO A 169 -24.65 -17.17 -12.73
CA PRO A 169 -23.68 -17.36 -11.66
C PRO A 169 -24.13 -16.67 -10.37
N ALA A 170 -23.74 -17.22 -9.21
CA ALA A 170 -24.12 -16.65 -7.92
C ALA A 170 -23.63 -15.20 -7.80
N GLY A 171 -24.53 -14.27 -7.45
CA GLY A 171 -24.22 -12.84 -7.31
C GLY A 171 -24.09 -12.07 -8.63
N ALA A 172 -24.22 -12.73 -9.79
CA ALA A 172 -24.16 -12.05 -11.08
C ALA A 172 -25.44 -11.25 -11.36
N ARG A 173 -25.29 -10.09 -12.01
CA ARG A 173 -26.42 -9.30 -12.54
C ARG A 173 -26.61 -9.57 -14.01
N GLN A 174 -27.86 -9.58 -14.46
CA GLN A 174 -28.18 -9.67 -15.89
C GLN A 174 -27.93 -8.32 -16.57
N VAL A 175 -27.30 -8.36 -17.75
CA VAL A 175 -26.97 -7.21 -18.59
C VAL A 175 -27.25 -7.52 -20.06
N VAL A 176 -27.14 -6.52 -20.91
CA VAL A 176 -27.03 -6.70 -22.36
C VAL A 176 -25.58 -6.41 -22.75
N TRP A 177 -24.89 -7.37 -23.34
CA TRP A 177 -23.57 -7.15 -23.93
C TRP A 177 -23.73 -6.64 -25.35
N ALA A 178 -23.17 -5.46 -25.65
CA ALA A 178 -23.26 -4.83 -26.97
C ALA A 178 -21.91 -4.24 -27.45
N ALA A 179 -20.82 -4.49 -26.72
CA ALA A 179 -19.49 -3.98 -27.05
C ALA A 179 -18.86 -4.67 -28.27
N THR A 180 -19.18 -5.94 -28.51
CA THR A 180 -18.71 -6.69 -29.68
C THR A 180 -19.85 -7.51 -30.29
N GLY A 181 -19.83 -7.64 -31.63
CA GLY A 181 -20.81 -8.44 -32.36
C GLY A 181 -22.26 -7.94 -32.23
N ASN A 182 -23.21 -8.86 -32.36
CA ASN A 182 -24.63 -8.57 -32.18
C ASN A 182 -24.97 -8.54 -30.67
N PRO A 183 -25.81 -7.60 -30.20
CA PRO A 183 -26.18 -7.55 -28.79
C PRO A 183 -26.86 -8.82 -28.29
N VAL A 184 -26.42 -9.33 -27.14
CA VAL A 184 -26.95 -10.54 -26.49
C VAL A 184 -27.29 -10.30 -25.02
N PHE A 185 -28.18 -11.11 -24.45
CA PHE A 185 -28.32 -11.17 -23.00
C PHE A 185 -27.07 -11.83 -22.41
N ALA A 186 -26.56 -11.25 -21.32
CA ALA A 186 -25.37 -11.72 -20.63
C ALA A 186 -25.53 -11.61 -19.11
N TYR A 187 -24.65 -12.27 -18.37
CA TYR A 187 -24.47 -12.09 -16.94
C TYR A 187 -23.11 -11.47 -16.66
N GLU A 188 -23.09 -10.43 -15.83
CA GLU A 188 -21.87 -9.86 -15.28
C GLU A 188 -21.72 -10.33 -13.82
N ALA A 189 -20.67 -11.10 -13.56
CA ALA A 189 -20.25 -11.51 -12.23
C ALA A 189 -19.01 -10.71 -11.81
N VAL A 190 -18.99 -10.23 -10.56
CA VAL A 190 -17.79 -9.64 -9.95
C VAL A 190 -17.18 -10.70 -9.03
N VAL A 191 -15.98 -11.14 -9.38
CA VAL A 191 -15.18 -12.07 -8.59
C VAL A 191 -14.18 -11.26 -7.80
N THR A 192 -14.43 -11.11 -6.51
CA THR A 192 -13.49 -10.45 -5.59
C THR A 192 -12.54 -11.48 -5.00
N GLY A 193 -11.27 -11.12 -4.85
CA GLY A 193 -10.30 -12.01 -4.24
C GLY A 193 -8.97 -11.32 -3.97
N THR A 194 -7.92 -12.12 -3.98
CA THR A 194 -6.54 -11.67 -3.86
C THR A 194 -5.78 -12.27 -5.02
N GLN A 195 -5.09 -11.43 -5.79
CA GLN A 195 -4.20 -11.84 -6.86
C GLN A 195 -3.03 -12.66 -6.26
N PRO A 196 -2.30 -13.46 -7.07
CA PRO A 196 -1.20 -14.29 -6.56
C PRO A 196 -0.13 -13.54 -5.74
N ASP A 197 -0.05 -12.23 -5.93
CA ASP A 197 0.89 -11.31 -5.28
C ASP A 197 0.33 -10.59 -4.03
N GLY A 198 -0.90 -10.89 -3.60
CA GLY A 198 -1.52 -10.23 -2.45
C GLY A 198 -2.41 -9.02 -2.77
N THR A 199 -2.45 -8.57 -4.03
CA THR A 199 -3.27 -7.42 -4.44
C THR A 199 -4.76 -7.78 -4.38
N PRO A 200 -5.65 -6.92 -3.86
CA PRO A 200 -7.08 -7.12 -4.01
C PRO A 200 -7.45 -7.26 -5.50
N SER A 201 -8.22 -8.28 -5.85
CA SER A 201 -8.77 -8.47 -7.20
C SER A 201 -10.25 -8.09 -7.18
N GLU A 202 -10.67 -7.40 -8.24
CA GLU A 202 -12.07 -7.17 -8.56
C GLU A 202 -12.26 -7.49 -10.05
N ARG A 203 -12.38 -8.78 -10.34
CA ARG A 203 -12.50 -9.28 -11.71
C ARG A 203 -13.94 -9.28 -12.16
N HIS A 204 -14.26 -8.50 -13.18
CA HIS A 204 -15.55 -8.55 -13.85
C HIS A 204 -15.50 -9.61 -14.96
N VAL A 205 -16.44 -10.56 -14.93
CA VAL A 205 -16.58 -11.60 -15.95
C VAL A 205 -17.98 -11.50 -16.57
N ILE A 206 -18.02 -11.29 -17.89
CA ILE A 206 -19.23 -11.18 -18.68
C ILE A 206 -19.40 -12.50 -19.43
N THR A 207 -20.51 -13.20 -19.19
CA THR A 207 -20.83 -14.48 -19.81
C THR A 207 -22.11 -14.39 -20.62
N ASP A 208 -22.15 -15.00 -21.79
CA ASP A 208 -23.32 -15.11 -22.64
C ASP A 208 -24.42 -15.91 -21.92
N ALA A 209 -25.61 -15.34 -21.76
CA ALA A 209 -26.65 -15.94 -20.96
C ALA A 209 -27.35 -17.14 -21.64
N ALA A 210 -27.14 -17.34 -22.95
CA ALA A 210 -27.70 -18.47 -23.70
C ALA A 210 -26.77 -19.70 -23.68
N THR A 211 -25.46 -19.47 -23.70
CA THR A 211 -24.45 -20.52 -23.88
C THR A 211 -23.57 -20.73 -22.65
N GLY A 212 -23.48 -19.75 -21.76
CA GLY A 212 -22.53 -19.72 -20.64
C GLY A 212 -21.09 -19.41 -21.05
N ALA A 213 -20.83 -19.10 -22.32
CA ALA A 213 -19.49 -18.77 -22.81
C ALA A 213 -19.03 -17.41 -22.27
N GLU A 214 -17.75 -17.29 -21.91
CA GLU A 214 -17.15 -15.99 -21.56
C GLU A 214 -17.10 -15.09 -22.80
N LEU A 215 -17.74 -13.92 -22.71
CA LEU A 215 -17.73 -12.89 -23.75
C LEU A 215 -16.59 -11.90 -23.52
N TYR A 216 -16.30 -11.60 -22.25
CA TYR A 216 -15.26 -10.66 -21.86
C TYR A 216 -14.94 -10.80 -20.36
N ALA A 217 -13.71 -10.46 -19.97
CA ALA A 217 -13.35 -10.29 -18.57
C ALA A 217 -12.30 -9.19 -18.42
N TYR A 218 -12.31 -8.46 -17.31
CA TYR A 218 -11.30 -7.45 -16.98
C TYR A 218 -11.10 -7.34 -15.45
N GLU A 219 -9.91 -6.91 -15.02
CA GLU A 219 -9.65 -6.50 -13.63
C GLU A 219 -9.98 -5.03 -13.46
N ALA A 220 -10.83 -4.70 -12.49
CA ALA A 220 -11.20 -3.32 -12.19
C ALA A 220 -10.19 -2.59 -11.29
N ILE A 221 -9.21 -3.33 -10.75
CA ILE A 221 -8.10 -2.80 -9.96
C ILE A 221 -6.86 -2.81 -10.86
N ASP A 222 -6.58 -1.67 -11.49
CA ASP A 222 -5.38 -1.44 -12.30
C ASP A 222 -4.24 -1.01 -11.36
N THR A 223 -3.12 -1.72 -11.40
CA THR A 223 -1.89 -1.40 -10.64
C THR A 223 -0.76 -1.16 -11.62
N GLY A 224 -0.01 -0.08 -11.43
CA GLY A 224 1.23 0.14 -12.16
C GLY A 224 2.16 -1.07 -12.05
N THR A 225 3.05 -1.23 -13.02
CA THR A 225 4.04 -2.31 -13.01
C THR A 225 5.40 -1.75 -12.66
N GLY A 226 6.06 -2.32 -11.66
CA GLY A 226 7.42 -1.97 -11.26
C GLY A 226 8.44 -3.02 -11.69
N THR A 227 9.56 -2.60 -12.26
CA THR A 227 10.75 -3.45 -12.46
C THR A 227 11.75 -3.17 -11.35
N SER A 228 11.71 -4.00 -10.31
CA SER A 228 12.53 -3.94 -9.10
C SER A 228 13.98 -4.35 -9.36
N GLY A 229 14.91 -3.81 -8.55
CA GLY A 229 16.31 -4.23 -8.54
C GLY A 229 16.54 -5.58 -7.85
N TYR A 230 15.59 -6.03 -7.04
CA TYR A 230 15.75 -7.20 -6.15
C TYR A 230 14.60 -8.22 -6.25
N SER A 231 13.37 -7.76 -6.50
CA SER A 231 12.13 -8.57 -6.43
C SER A 231 11.52 -8.87 -7.80
N GLY A 232 12.24 -8.58 -8.89
CA GLY A 232 11.78 -8.82 -10.27
C GLY A 232 10.70 -7.84 -10.72
N THR A 233 9.74 -8.29 -11.53
CA THR A 233 8.59 -7.46 -11.91
C THR A 233 7.49 -7.63 -10.86
N VAL A 234 7.02 -6.51 -10.30
CA VAL A 234 6.05 -6.47 -9.19
C VAL A 234 4.91 -5.49 -9.49
N PRO A 235 3.68 -5.73 -8.99
CA PRO A 235 2.62 -4.73 -9.04
C PRO A 235 2.90 -3.57 -8.08
N LEU A 236 2.43 -2.37 -8.43
CA LEU A 236 2.51 -1.17 -7.61
C LEU A 236 1.16 -0.47 -7.54
N ALA A 237 0.70 -0.20 -6.33
CA ALA A 237 -0.46 0.65 -6.13
C ALA A 237 -0.06 2.11 -6.34
N THR A 238 -0.50 2.69 -7.46
CA THR A 238 -0.20 4.08 -7.82
C THR A 238 -1.48 4.92 -7.82
N THR A 239 -1.32 6.25 -7.83
CA THR A 239 -2.46 7.17 -7.97
C THR A 239 -2.31 7.96 -9.27
N GLN A 240 -3.31 7.83 -10.15
CA GLN A 240 -3.42 8.62 -11.37
C GLN A 240 -4.02 10.01 -11.07
N SER A 241 -3.42 11.05 -11.65
CA SER A 241 -3.92 12.42 -11.64
C SER A 241 -3.70 13.06 -13.01
N GLY A 242 -4.79 13.26 -13.75
CA GLY A 242 -4.70 13.68 -15.15
C GLY A 242 -4.11 12.55 -16.00
N SER A 243 -3.06 12.84 -16.76
CA SER A 243 -2.33 11.85 -17.56
C SER A 243 -1.06 11.31 -16.88
N ALA A 244 -0.83 11.63 -15.60
CA ALA A 244 0.35 11.21 -14.88
C ALA A 244 -0.03 10.31 -13.69
N TYR A 245 0.89 9.44 -13.33
CA TYR A 245 0.81 8.53 -12.19
C TYR A 245 1.79 8.99 -11.12
N SER A 246 1.54 8.60 -9.88
CA SER A 246 2.42 8.88 -8.76
C SER A 246 2.55 7.64 -7.87
N LEU A 247 3.73 7.43 -7.28
CA LEU A 247 3.96 6.38 -6.27
C LEU A 247 3.27 6.76 -4.96
N ALA A 248 1.93 6.70 -4.99
CA ALA A 248 1.03 6.98 -3.91
C ALA A 248 0.00 5.85 -3.82
N ASP A 249 0.08 5.07 -2.76
CA ASP A 249 -0.77 3.91 -2.48
C ASP A 249 -1.95 4.32 -1.60
N ALA A 250 -3.11 4.50 -2.22
CA ALA A 250 -4.35 4.81 -1.51
C ALA A 250 -4.96 3.59 -0.78
N LEU A 251 -4.57 2.36 -1.13
CA LEU A 251 -5.11 1.12 -0.58
C LEU A 251 -4.52 0.83 0.81
N ARG A 252 -3.29 1.29 1.07
CA ARG A 252 -2.52 1.00 2.29
C ARG A 252 -2.24 2.26 3.08
N GLY A 253 -3.28 2.98 3.47
CA GLY A 253 -3.17 4.12 4.38
C GLY A 253 -2.48 5.37 3.80
N GLY A 254 -2.33 5.45 2.47
CA GLY A 254 -1.77 6.61 1.78
C GLY A 254 -0.24 6.63 1.71
N HIS A 255 0.42 5.45 1.64
CA HIS A 255 1.87 5.37 1.55
C HIS A 255 2.38 6.12 0.30
N LYS A 256 3.54 6.77 0.42
CA LYS A 256 4.15 7.53 -0.68
C LYS A 256 5.67 7.31 -0.71
N THR A 257 6.24 7.32 -1.91
CA THR A 257 7.69 7.20 -2.12
C THR A 257 8.24 8.47 -2.75
N TYR A 258 9.28 9.04 -2.13
CA TYR A 258 9.87 10.31 -2.51
C TYR A 258 11.34 10.16 -2.91
N ASP A 259 11.75 10.99 -3.86
CA ASP A 259 13.12 11.18 -4.28
C ASP A 259 13.79 12.32 -3.48
N LEU A 260 14.91 12.02 -2.80
CA LEU A 260 15.75 13.03 -2.17
C LEU A 260 16.81 13.64 -3.08
N ASN A 261 16.97 13.14 -4.31
CA ASN A 261 17.88 13.66 -5.32
C ASN A 261 19.34 13.78 -4.82
N GLY A 262 19.81 12.80 -4.04
CA GLY A 262 21.15 12.77 -3.48
C GLY A 262 21.38 13.72 -2.31
N ALA A 263 20.34 14.41 -1.82
CA ALA A 263 20.44 15.33 -0.70
C ALA A 263 20.55 14.59 0.64
N THR A 264 21.31 15.17 1.58
CA THR A 264 21.28 14.79 3.01
C THR A 264 20.34 15.74 3.75
N SER A 265 19.04 15.50 3.60
CA SER A 265 17.99 16.42 4.08
C SER A 265 16.98 15.72 4.98
N THR A 266 16.44 16.46 5.94
CA THR A 266 15.27 16.02 6.73
C THR A 266 13.95 16.29 6.02
N ALA A 267 13.97 16.99 4.88
CA ALA A 267 12.78 17.21 4.05
C ALA A 267 12.20 15.89 3.54
N THR A 268 10.94 15.94 3.11
CA THR A 268 10.24 14.78 2.54
C THR A 268 10.83 14.36 1.19
N GLY A 269 11.22 15.32 0.35
CA GLY A 269 11.68 15.08 -1.03
C GLY A 269 10.58 15.32 -2.07
N THR A 270 10.84 14.94 -3.31
CA THR A 270 9.92 15.08 -4.44
C THR A 270 9.16 13.78 -4.65
N LEU A 271 7.84 13.81 -4.76
CA LEU A 271 7.05 12.60 -5.01
C LEU A 271 7.41 12.03 -6.40
N PHE A 272 7.67 10.72 -6.49
CA PHE A 272 7.87 10.08 -7.78
C PHE A 272 6.60 10.13 -8.62
N THR A 273 6.74 10.58 -9.85
CA THR A 273 5.68 10.61 -10.86
C THR A 273 6.14 9.92 -12.14
N ASP A 274 5.18 9.38 -12.87
CA ASP A 274 5.42 8.66 -14.12
C ASP A 274 4.31 8.96 -15.14
N ALA A 275 4.57 8.74 -16.43
CA ALA A 275 3.64 9.05 -17.52
C ALA A 275 2.82 7.84 -18.00
N ASP A 276 3.31 6.62 -17.80
CA ASP A 276 2.73 5.39 -18.36
C ASP A 276 2.46 4.28 -17.32
N ASP A 277 2.79 4.53 -16.06
CA ASP A 277 2.61 3.61 -14.92
C ASP A 277 3.50 2.35 -15.00
N ALA A 278 4.57 2.41 -15.81
CA ALA A 278 5.64 1.44 -15.83
C ALA A 278 6.88 2.03 -15.14
N TRP A 279 7.19 1.53 -13.95
CA TRP A 279 8.17 2.12 -13.05
C TRP A 279 9.48 1.35 -13.05
N GLY A 280 10.60 2.05 -13.26
CA GLY A 280 11.94 1.49 -13.14
C GLY A 280 12.28 0.45 -14.21
N ASN A 281 13.56 0.05 -14.24
CA ASN A 281 14.08 -0.90 -15.22
C ASN A 281 14.98 -1.99 -14.62
N GLY A 282 14.97 -2.13 -13.29
CA GLY A 282 15.77 -3.12 -12.57
C GLY A 282 17.25 -2.78 -12.47
N THR A 283 17.68 -1.59 -12.91
CA THR A 283 19.08 -1.13 -12.80
C THR A 283 19.20 0.08 -11.86
N PRO A 284 20.32 0.21 -11.12
CA PRO A 284 20.53 1.33 -10.19
C PRO A 284 20.72 2.69 -10.88
N ALA A 285 20.98 2.69 -12.19
CA ALA A 285 21.07 3.93 -12.98
C ALA A 285 19.71 4.61 -13.15
N ASP A 286 18.63 3.82 -13.11
CA ASP A 286 17.27 4.32 -13.07
C ASP A 286 16.83 4.50 -11.61
N ARG A 287 16.55 5.75 -11.27
CA ARG A 287 16.15 6.16 -9.92
C ARG A 287 14.81 5.54 -9.51
N GLN A 288 13.92 5.32 -10.48
CA GLN A 288 12.65 4.67 -10.18
C GLN A 288 12.86 3.24 -9.68
N THR A 289 13.94 2.53 -10.04
CA THR A 289 14.20 1.16 -9.56
C THR A 289 14.25 1.09 -8.03
N ALA A 290 15.00 1.97 -7.36
CA ALA A 290 15.05 2.01 -5.90
C ALA A 290 13.69 2.43 -5.29
N ALA A 291 12.97 3.30 -5.99
CA ALA A 291 11.64 3.74 -5.58
C ALA A 291 10.61 2.60 -5.65
N VAL A 292 10.66 1.76 -6.70
CA VAL A 292 9.86 0.54 -6.84
C VAL A 292 10.12 -0.39 -5.66
N ASP A 293 11.39 -0.68 -5.38
CA ASP A 293 11.79 -1.56 -4.28
C ASP A 293 11.22 -1.08 -2.94
N ALA A 294 11.43 0.20 -2.61
CA ALA A 294 10.97 0.80 -1.36
C ALA A 294 9.43 0.89 -1.27
N HIS A 295 8.74 1.12 -2.39
CA HIS A 295 7.27 1.20 -2.42
C HIS A 295 6.64 -0.19 -2.27
N TYR A 296 7.16 -1.18 -3.00
CA TYR A 296 6.74 -2.57 -2.92
C TYR A 296 7.02 -3.15 -1.52
N GLY A 297 8.23 -2.96 -0.98
CA GLY A 297 8.57 -3.45 0.36
C GLY A 297 7.68 -2.86 1.46
N ALA A 298 7.28 -1.59 1.32
CA ALA A 298 6.34 -0.97 2.25
C ALA A 298 4.91 -1.55 2.14
N ALA A 299 4.45 -1.82 0.92
CA ALA A 299 3.16 -2.43 0.65
C ALA A 299 3.07 -3.86 1.22
N VAL A 300 4.07 -4.70 0.95
CA VAL A 300 4.13 -6.09 1.45
C VAL A 300 4.19 -6.12 2.96
N THR A 301 4.99 -5.24 3.60
CA THR A 301 5.09 -5.18 5.06
C THR A 301 3.77 -4.76 5.70
N TRP A 302 3.06 -3.80 5.10
CA TRP A 302 1.73 -3.42 5.54
C TRP A 302 0.76 -4.61 5.48
N ASP A 303 0.76 -5.35 4.38
CA ASP A 303 -0.12 -6.50 4.17
C ASP A 303 0.21 -7.65 5.11
N PHE A 304 1.50 -7.88 5.40
CA PHE A 304 1.95 -8.82 6.43
C PHE A 304 1.40 -8.44 7.80
N TYR A 305 1.57 -7.18 8.24
CA TYR A 305 1.03 -6.73 9.53
C TYR A 305 -0.49 -6.84 9.63
N LYS A 306 -1.19 -6.50 8.55
CA LYS A 306 -2.65 -6.56 8.51
C LYS A 306 -3.16 -7.99 8.54
N SER A 307 -2.60 -8.88 7.71
CA SER A 307 -3.05 -10.26 7.58
C SER A 307 -2.64 -11.13 8.77
N GLU A 308 -1.39 -11.03 9.23
CA GLU A 308 -0.86 -11.93 10.26
C GLU A 308 -1.14 -11.44 11.68
N PHE A 309 -1.26 -10.12 11.87
CA PHE A 309 -1.44 -9.52 13.21
C PHE A 309 -2.77 -8.79 13.39
N GLY A 310 -3.56 -8.61 12.34
CA GLY A 310 -4.75 -7.75 12.38
C GLY A 310 -4.40 -6.28 12.59
N ARG A 311 -3.15 -5.87 12.35
CA ARG A 311 -2.66 -4.52 12.63
C ARG A 311 -2.77 -3.63 11.38
N ASN A 312 -3.60 -2.59 11.46
CA ASN A 312 -3.80 -1.66 10.35
C ASN A 312 -2.70 -0.58 10.31
N GLY A 313 -1.57 -0.90 9.69
CA GLY A 313 -0.39 -0.03 9.59
C GLY A 313 0.51 -0.03 10.82
N ILE A 314 1.63 0.71 10.75
CA ILE A 314 2.68 0.70 11.79
C ILE A 314 2.13 1.12 13.16
N ALA A 315 1.29 2.15 13.24
CA ALA A 315 0.69 2.62 14.49
C ALA A 315 -0.63 1.91 14.84
N GLY A 316 -1.18 1.09 13.92
CA GLY A 316 -2.50 0.47 14.06
C GLY A 316 -3.68 1.43 13.84
N ASP A 317 -3.43 2.65 13.36
CA ASP A 317 -4.44 3.71 13.16
C ASP A 317 -4.89 3.87 11.70
N GLY A 318 -4.43 2.98 10.81
CA GLY A 318 -4.75 3.01 9.38
C GLY A 318 -4.01 4.07 8.58
N LYS A 319 -2.96 4.69 9.13
CA LYS A 319 -2.09 5.62 8.39
C LYS A 319 -0.75 5.00 8.06
N ALA A 320 -0.28 5.27 6.85
CA ALA A 320 1.03 4.83 6.41
C ALA A 320 2.15 5.76 6.85
N ALA A 321 3.34 5.18 7.01
CA ALA A 321 4.60 5.90 6.87
C ALA A 321 4.82 6.29 5.40
N TYR A 322 5.92 6.99 5.12
CA TYR A 322 6.38 7.20 3.74
C TYR A 322 7.84 6.78 3.58
N SER A 323 8.26 6.55 2.34
CA SER A 323 9.62 6.12 1.98
C SER A 323 10.36 7.26 1.28
N ARG A 324 11.66 7.39 1.56
CA ARG A 324 12.57 8.31 0.87
C ARG A 324 13.75 7.53 0.32
N VAL A 325 14.00 7.61 -0.97
CA VAL A 325 15.15 6.96 -1.61
C VAL A 325 16.16 8.00 -2.08
N HIS A 326 17.36 7.53 -2.43
CA HIS A 326 18.48 8.37 -2.87
C HIS A 326 18.93 9.41 -1.84
N TYR A 327 18.99 8.99 -0.57
CA TYR A 327 19.54 9.81 0.50
C TYR A 327 21.06 9.90 0.38
N GLY A 328 21.59 11.12 0.27
CA GLY A 328 23.03 11.37 0.17
C GLY A 328 23.67 10.79 -1.10
N ASN A 329 24.99 10.70 -1.10
CA ASN A 329 25.78 10.13 -2.20
C ASN A 329 26.70 9.03 -1.66
N ALA A 330 26.67 7.86 -2.30
CA ALA A 330 27.32 6.63 -1.88
C ALA A 330 27.03 6.31 -0.40
N TYR A 331 25.81 6.59 0.05
CA TYR A 331 25.41 6.43 1.44
C TYR A 331 25.10 4.97 1.72
N VAL A 332 25.94 4.34 2.54
CA VAL A 332 25.88 2.91 2.85
C VAL A 332 25.09 2.68 4.13
N ASN A 333 23.83 3.14 4.14
CA ASN A 333 22.89 2.86 5.23
C ASN A 333 21.42 3.08 4.80
N ALA A 334 20.51 2.45 5.53
CA ALA A 334 19.09 2.74 5.58
C ALA A 334 18.70 3.06 7.02
N PHE A 335 17.58 3.78 7.22
CA PHE A 335 17.10 4.06 8.57
C PHE A 335 15.61 4.44 8.60
N TRP A 336 14.97 4.06 9.71
CA TRP A 336 13.73 4.63 10.20
C TRP A 336 13.95 5.93 10.97
N SER A 337 13.00 6.87 10.87
CA SER A 337 12.95 8.05 11.75
C SER A 337 11.56 8.32 12.30
N ASP A 338 11.45 8.28 13.63
CA ASP A 338 10.23 8.65 14.36
C ASP A 338 9.78 10.09 14.08
N SER A 339 10.74 10.99 13.83
CA SER A 339 10.48 12.44 13.64
C SER A 339 9.60 12.75 12.42
N CYS A 340 9.78 11.99 11.35
CA CYS A 340 8.99 12.10 10.12
C CYS A 340 8.01 10.94 9.96
N PHE A 341 8.12 9.91 10.82
CA PHE A 341 7.42 8.64 10.65
C PHE A 341 7.69 8.03 9.25
N CYS A 342 8.98 7.91 8.91
CA CYS A 342 9.40 7.57 7.55
C CYS A 342 10.66 6.71 7.49
N MET A 343 10.76 5.91 6.43
CA MET A 343 11.95 5.13 6.07
C MET A 343 12.80 5.93 5.09
N THR A 344 14.12 5.79 5.18
CA THR A 344 15.08 6.50 4.33
C THR A 344 16.21 5.59 3.90
N TYR A 345 16.48 5.56 2.60
CA TYR A 345 17.39 4.61 1.98
C TYR A 345 18.50 5.34 1.21
N GLY A 346 19.74 4.92 1.44
CA GLY A 346 20.88 5.29 0.59
C GLY A 346 21.07 4.33 -0.58
N ASP A 347 21.88 4.77 -1.55
CA ASP A 347 22.14 4.02 -2.79
C ASP A 347 23.31 3.01 -2.66
N GLY A 348 23.86 2.86 -1.46
CA GLY A 348 24.96 1.95 -1.17
C GLY A 348 26.30 2.41 -1.73
N ALA A 349 27.32 1.56 -1.62
CA ALA A 349 28.66 1.90 -2.08
C ALA A 349 28.64 2.12 -3.60
N ASN A 350 29.25 3.22 -4.05
CA ASN A 350 29.27 3.65 -5.45
C ASN A 350 27.89 3.87 -6.09
N ASN A 351 26.81 3.98 -5.30
CA ASN A 351 25.42 4.08 -5.77
C ASN A 351 24.94 2.89 -6.62
N GLN A 352 25.51 1.70 -6.42
CA GLN A 352 25.22 0.53 -7.26
C GLN A 352 24.23 -0.45 -6.64
N LYS A 353 23.97 -0.34 -5.34
CA LYS A 353 23.16 -1.28 -4.58
C LYS A 353 22.32 -0.52 -3.55
N PRO A 354 21.21 0.11 -3.98
CA PRO A 354 20.30 0.78 -3.05
C PRO A 354 19.86 -0.15 -1.93
N LEU A 355 19.83 0.35 -0.70
CA LEU A 355 19.53 -0.47 0.47
C LEU A 355 18.01 -0.64 0.62
N THR A 356 17.35 -1.14 -0.43
CA THR A 356 15.89 -1.20 -0.58
C THR A 356 15.37 -2.62 -0.77
N SER A 357 16.18 -3.65 -0.51
CA SER A 357 15.71 -5.06 -0.55
C SER A 357 14.54 -5.28 0.40
N LEU A 358 13.75 -6.33 0.13
CA LEU A 358 12.47 -6.54 0.79
C LEU A 358 12.61 -6.71 2.30
N ASP A 359 13.60 -7.48 2.73
CA ASP A 359 13.95 -7.67 4.14
C ASP A 359 14.40 -6.37 4.82
N VAL A 360 15.19 -5.53 4.14
CA VAL A 360 15.63 -4.22 4.62
C VAL A 360 14.44 -3.26 4.72
N ALA A 361 13.56 -3.21 3.73
CA ALA A 361 12.34 -2.39 3.81
C ALA A 361 11.44 -2.84 4.98
N GLY A 362 11.27 -4.14 5.16
CA GLY A 362 10.55 -4.72 6.30
C GLY A 362 11.23 -4.43 7.64
N HIS A 363 12.56 -4.45 7.68
CA HIS A 363 13.38 -4.09 8.83
C HIS A 363 13.16 -2.62 9.24
N GLU A 364 13.26 -1.69 8.30
CA GLU A 364 13.07 -0.26 8.60
C GLU A 364 11.63 0.05 9.07
N MET A 365 10.61 -0.58 8.49
CA MET A 365 9.24 -0.43 8.99
C MET A 365 9.06 -1.02 10.40
N SER A 366 9.79 -2.08 10.73
CA SER A 366 9.71 -2.77 12.01
C SER A 366 10.36 -1.99 13.16
N HIS A 367 11.30 -1.09 12.88
CA HIS A 367 11.69 -0.05 13.83
C HIS A 367 10.51 0.85 14.22
N GLY A 368 9.72 1.27 13.23
CA GLY A 368 8.50 2.03 13.46
C GLY A 368 7.48 1.26 14.30
N LEU A 369 7.32 -0.05 14.07
CA LEU A 369 6.46 -0.89 14.89
C LEU A 369 6.96 -0.94 16.34
N THR A 370 8.27 -1.11 16.53
CA THR A 370 8.90 -1.08 17.85
C THR A 370 8.65 0.26 18.54
N ALA A 371 8.81 1.38 17.84
CA ALA A 371 8.57 2.72 18.37
C ALA A 371 7.10 2.95 18.78
N ALA A 372 6.16 2.41 17.99
CA ALA A 372 4.72 2.50 18.24
C ALA A 372 4.20 1.53 19.34
N THR A 373 5.05 0.63 19.84
CA THR A 373 4.68 -0.40 20.82
C THR A 373 5.59 -0.39 22.05
N ALA A 374 6.57 -1.29 22.13
CA ALA A 374 7.45 -1.46 23.28
C ALA A 374 8.37 -0.25 23.50
N LYS A 375 8.67 0.50 22.44
CA LYS A 375 9.60 1.63 22.41
C LYS A 375 10.96 1.27 23.00
N LEU A 376 11.50 0.12 22.60
CA LEU A 376 12.79 -0.39 23.05
C LEU A 376 13.88 0.67 22.84
N ASN A 377 14.56 1.05 23.92
CA ASN A 377 15.64 2.02 23.88
C ASN A 377 16.76 1.48 22.99
N TYR A 378 17.26 2.31 22.07
CA TYR A 378 18.31 1.95 21.12
C TYR A 378 19.72 1.95 21.77
N SER A 379 19.87 1.13 22.81
CA SER A 379 21.11 1.02 23.59
C SER A 379 21.14 -0.31 24.34
N ARG A 380 22.33 -0.87 24.52
CA ARG A 380 22.53 -2.13 25.28
C ARG A 380 21.62 -3.25 24.76
N GLU A 381 21.12 -4.10 25.67
CA GLU A 381 20.27 -5.25 25.31
C GLU A 381 18.92 -4.84 24.72
N SER A 382 18.31 -3.74 25.19
CA SER A 382 17.07 -3.25 24.57
C SER A 382 17.30 -2.79 23.14
N GLY A 383 18.48 -2.24 22.83
CA GLY A 383 18.87 -1.88 21.47
C GLY A 383 19.09 -3.11 20.60
N GLY A 384 19.76 -4.14 21.14
CA GLY A 384 19.88 -5.44 20.47
C GLY A 384 18.52 -6.09 20.18
N LEU A 385 17.56 -5.98 21.09
CA LEU A 385 16.19 -6.45 20.87
C LEU A 385 15.42 -5.60 19.86
N ASN A 386 15.71 -4.30 19.76
CA ASN A 386 15.14 -3.42 18.75
C ASN A 386 15.60 -3.87 17.35
N GLU A 387 16.91 -4.01 17.17
CA GLU A 387 17.54 -4.54 15.95
C GLU A 387 17.04 -5.94 15.59
N ALA A 388 17.01 -6.85 16.56
CA ALA A 388 16.55 -8.23 16.32
C ALA A 388 15.06 -8.27 15.97
N THR A 389 14.24 -7.38 16.54
CA THR A 389 12.83 -7.29 16.16
C THR A 389 12.68 -6.90 14.70
N SER A 390 13.52 -5.97 14.22
CA SER A 390 13.52 -5.55 12.83
C SER A 390 14.00 -6.66 11.90
N ASP A 391 15.05 -7.40 12.26
CA ASP A 391 15.50 -8.58 11.50
C ASP A 391 14.43 -9.69 11.45
N ILE A 392 13.85 -10.06 12.61
CA ILE A 392 12.83 -11.11 12.73
C ILE A 392 11.63 -10.82 11.83
N LEU A 393 11.15 -9.57 11.85
CA LEU A 393 9.96 -9.19 11.09
C LEU A 393 10.30 -8.90 9.62
N GLY A 394 11.48 -8.36 9.30
CA GLY A 394 11.97 -8.23 7.92
C GLY A 394 12.07 -9.58 7.22
N THR A 395 12.73 -10.55 7.85
CA THR A 395 12.75 -11.95 7.38
C THR A 395 11.33 -12.51 7.26
N SER A 396 10.46 -12.28 8.24
CA SER A 396 9.08 -12.80 8.17
C SER A 396 8.28 -12.19 7.00
N VAL A 397 8.53 -10.93 6.64
CA VAL A 397 7.96 -10.25 5.47
C VAL A 397 8.43 -10.90 4.17
N GLU A 398 9.71 -11.22 4.05
CA GLU A 398 10.26 -11.89 2.87
C GLU A 398 9.63 -13.27 2.64
N PHE A 399 9.47 -14.06 3.73
CA PHE A 399 8.73 -15.33 3.67
C PHE A 399 7.24 -15.15 3.35
N PHE A 400 6.61 -14.08 3.85
CA PHE A 400 5.22 -13.78 3.57
C PHE A 400 5.01 -13.41 2.10
N ALA A 401 5.93 -12.65 1.52
CA ALA A 401 5.87 -12.24 0.13
C ALA A 401 5.96 -13.42 -0.84
N ASN A 402 6.70 -14.48 -0.46
CA ASN A 402 6.92 -15.67 -1.27
C ASN A 402 7.34 -15.31 -2.71
N ASN A 403 8.18 -14.28 -2.84
CA ASN A 403 8.62 -13.77 -4.13
C ASN A 403 9.70 -14.71 -4.70
N ALA A 404 9.57 -15.10 -5.98
CA ALA A 404 10.51 -16.06 -6.57
C ALA A 404 11.92 -15.47 -6.87
N ALA A 405 12.02 -14.15 -7.05
CA ALA A 405 13.30 -13.46 -7.24
C ALA A 405 14.02 -13.22 -5.90
N ASP A 406 13.26 -13.13 -4.82
CA ASP A 406 13.73 -12.95 -3.45
C ASP A 406 13.04 -13.94 -2.49
N PRO A 407 13.37 -15.24 -2.58
CA PRO A 407 12.70 -16.26 -1.78
C PRO A 407 13.12 -16.16 -0.33
N GLY A 408 12.13 -16.05 0.56
CA GLY A 408 12.33 -15.98 2.01
C GLY A 408 13.48 -16.84 2.53
N ASP A 409 14.42 -16.22 3.22
CA ASP A 409 15.52 -16.89 3.89
C ASP A 409 15.89 -16.24 5.25
N TYR A 410 16.86 -16.80 5.97
CA TYR A 410 17.28 -16.36 7.31
C TYR A 410 18.63 -15.63 7.28
N LEU A 411 18.98 -15.12 6.11
CA LEU A 411 20.04 -14.16 5.89
C LEU A 411 19.40 -12.76 5.96
N ILE A 412 20.23 -11.76 6.26
CA ILE A 412 19.79 -10.37 6.29
C ILE A 412 20.69 -9.59 5.34
N GLY A 413 20.11 -8.87 4.40
CA GLY A 413 20.80 -7.99 3.46
C GLY A 413 21.72 -8.71 2.48
N GLU A 414 21.42 -9.96 2.11
CA GLU A 414 22.11 -10.74 1.07
C GLU A 414 21.95 -10.10 -0.31
N LYS A 415 20.77 -9.54 -0.64
CA LYS A 415 20.55 -8.85 -1.93
C LYS A 415 21.34 -7.55 -2.10
N ILE A 416 21.51 -6.78 -1.03
CA ILE A 416 22.15 -5.46 -1.08
C ILE A 416 23.68 -5.54 -1.19
N ASP A 417 24.29 -6.69 -0.89
CA ASP A 417 25.75 -6.94 -0.97
C ASP A 417 26.58 -5.77 -0.41
N ILE A 418 26.23 -5.31 0.79
CA ILE A 418 26.82 -4.13 1.43
C ILE A 418 28.35 -4.26 1.64
N ARG A 419 28.86 -5.50 1.67
CA ARG A 419 30.28 -5.85 1.82
C ARG A 419 31.00 -6.00 0.48
N GLY A 420 30.28 -6.03 -0.65
CA GLY A 420 30.82 -6.19 -2.00
C GLY A 420 31.49 -7.54 -2.25
N ASN A 421 31.11 -8.57 -1.49
CA ASN A 421 31.72 -9.89 -1.51
C ASN A 421 30.69 -11.03 -1.63
N GLY A 422 29.42 -10.69 -1.87
CA GLY A 422 28.30 -11.63 -2.00
C GLY A 422 27.86 -12.29 -0.69
N THR A 423 28.38 -11.84 0.46
CA THR A 423 27.93 -12.36 1.77
C THR A 423 26.86 -11.46 2.37
N PRO A 424 25.86 -12.03 3.08
CA PRO A 424 24.86 -11.24 3.79
C PRO A 424 25.46 -10.36 4.87
N LEU A 425 24.69 -9.36 5.28
CA LEU A 425 25.04 -8.47 6.37
C LEU A 425 25.03 -9.22 7.72
N ARG A 426 24.01 -10.05 7.99
CA ARG A 426 23.86 -10.87 9.20
C ARG A 426 23.30 -12.25 8.89
N TYR A 427 23.42 -13.15 9.87
CA TYR A 427 22.90 -14.52 9.82
C TYR A 427 22.03 -14.77 11.04
N MET A 428 20.83 -15.36 10.89
CA MET A 428 20.01 -15.72 12.04
C MET A 428 20.34 -17.13 12.58
N ASP A 429 20.84 -18.06 11.76
CA ASP A 429 21.12 -19.45 12.18
C ASP A 429 22.34 -19.61 13.09
N LYS A 430 23.35 -18.77 12.85
CA LYS A 430 24.59 -18.68 13.62
C LYS A 430 25.20 -17.28 13.42
N PRO A 431 24.74 -16.28 14.19
CA PRO A 431 25.11 -14.87 14.02
C PRO A 431 26.61 -14.60 13.83
N SER A 432 27.47 -15.30 14.56
CA SER A 432 28.93 -15.12 14.53
C SER A 432 29.58 -15.39 13.15
N LYS A 433 28.85 -15.98 12.20
CA LYS A 433 29.28 -16.11 10.80
C LYS A 433 29.59 -14.75 10.15
N ASP A 434 29.00 -13.66 10.67
CA ASP A 434 29.28 -12.31 10.21
C ASP A 434 30.60 -11.73 10.76
N GLY A 435 31.22 -12.40 11.73
CA GLY A 435 32.48 -12.03 12.39
C GLY A 435 32.36 -11.14 13.63
N ALA A 436 31.15 -10.71 14.02
CA ALA A 436 30.96 -9.73 15.10
C ALA A 436 29.75 -10.00 16.01
N SER A 437 28.67 -10.58 15.48
CA SER A 437 27.44 -10.81 16.22
C SER A 437 27.55 -11.93 17.24
N ALA A 438 26.79 -11.81 18.34
CA ALA A 438 26.77 -12.79 19.41
C ALA A 438 25.79 -13.94 19.08
N ASP A 439 26.29 -15.18 19.06
CA ASP A 439 25.44 -16.38 18.97
C ASP A 439 24.59 -16.60 20.23
N TYR A 440 25.13 -16.22 21.39
CA TYR A 440 24.58 -16.56 22.71
C TYR A 440 24.68 -15.38 23.66
N TRP A 441 23.74 -15.32 24.61
CA TRP A 441 23.76 -14.32 25.65
C TRP A 441 24.96 -14.50 26.58
N SER A 442 25.52 -13.36 27.00
CA SER A 442 26.51 -13.28 28.07
C SER A 442 26.37 -11.94 28.77
N LYS A 443 26.95 -11.80 29.97
CA LYS A 443 26.98 -10.54 30.72
C LYS A 443 27.58 -9.33 29.98
N ASN A 444 28.28 -9.56 28.87
CA ASN A 444 28.92 -8.53 28.07
C ASN A 444 28.13 -8.19 26.80
N VAL A 445 27.05 -8.91 26.46
CA VAL A 445 26.33 -8.72 25.20
C VAL A 445 25.77 -7.30 25.06
N GLY A 446 25.25 -6.73 26.15
CA GLY A 446 24.77 -5.33 26.18
C GLY A 446 25.87 -4.27 26.11
N ARG A 447 27.15 -4.65 25.91
CA ARG A 447 28.27 -3.73 25.61
C ARG A 447 28.65 -3.75 24.13
N LEU A 448 28.15 -4.70 23.36
CA LEU A 448 28.33 -4.72 21.92
C LEU A 448 27.54 -3.58 21.29
N ASP A 449 27.91 -3.26 20.05
CA ASP A 449 27.04 -2.49 19.19
C ASP A 449 25.70 -3.22 19.03
N VAL A 450 24.60 -2.46 18.93
CA VAL A 450 23.25 -3.03 18.96
C VAL A 450 23.02 -4.04 17.84
N HIS A 451 23.57 -3.79 16.64
CA HIS A 451 23.48 -4.68 15.48
C HIS A 451 24.24 -6.01 15.67
N ASN A 452 25.19 -6.06 16.62
CA ASN A 452 25.92 -7.29 16.96
C ASN A 452 25.28 -8.00 18.16
N SER A 453 24.74 -7.24 19.11
CA SER A 453 24.02 -7.81 20.25
C SER A 453 22.72 -8.49 19.83
N SER A 454 22.07 -8.00 18.77
CA SER A 454 20.83 -8.55 18.20
C SER A 454 20.93 -10.04 17.83
N GLY A 455 22.13 -10.51 17.52
CA GLY A 455 22.41 -11.91 17.18
C GLY A 455 21.77 -12.91 18.13
N VAL A 456 21.71 -12.64 19.43
CA VAL A 456 21.10 -13.54 20.42
C VAL A 456 19.61 -13.77 20.15
N ALA A 457 18.86 -12.71 19.83
CA ALA A 457 17.43 -12.82 19.54
C ALA A 457 17.18 -13.34 18.11
N ASN A 458 18.05 -13.01 17.15
CA ASN A 458 18.00 -13.60 15.81
C ASN A 458 18.17 -15.13 15.88
N HIS A 459 19.15 -15.58 16.65
CA HIS A 459 19.43 -17.00 16.87
C HIS A 459 18.29 -17.70 17.62
N PHE A 460 17.74 -17.05 18.66
CA PHE A 460 16.54 -17.53 19.33
C PHE A 460 15.38 -17.73 18.34
N PHE A 461 15.13 -16.76 17.47
CA PHE A 461 14.03 -16.84 16.51
C PHE A 461 14.23 -17.94 15.48
N TYR A 462 15.44 -18.11 14.94
CA TYR A 462 15.76 -19.23 14.06
C TYR A 462 15.52 -20.57 14.76
N LEU A 463 16.09 -20.77 15.95
CA LEU A 463 15.93 -22.01 16.73
C LEU A 463 14.46 -22.31 17.04
N LEU A 464 13.69 -21.28 17.43
CA LEU A 464 12.26 -21.43 17.70
C LEU A 464 11.48 -21.77 16.42
N SER A 465 11.85 -21.21 15.28
CA SER A 465 11.14 -21.41 14.01
C SER A 465 11.47 -22.76 13.38
N GLU A 466 12.76 -23.08 13.27
CA GLU A 466 13.27 -24.17 12.43
C GLU A 466 13.84 -25.35 13.22
N GLY A 467 14.25 -25.13 14.48
CA GLY A 467 15.00 -26.08 15.30
C GLY A 467 16.52 -25.97 15.14
N SER A 468 17.25 -26.71 15.97
CA SER A 468 18.72 -26.80 15.92
C SER A 468 19.21 -27.81 14.87
N GLY A 469 20.45 -27.65 14.43
CA GLY A 469 21.16 -28.55 13.53
C GLY A 469 20.98 -28.20 12.04
N ALA A 470 21.37 -29.14 11.19
CA ALA A 470 21.38 -28.97 9.74
C ALA A 470 19.95 -28.90 9.16
N LYS A 471 19.67 -27.87 8.36
CA LYS A 471 18.40 -27.69 7.64
C LYS A 471 18.60 -26.94 6.34
N THR A 472 17.81 -27.28 5.33
CA THR A 472 17.71 -26.48 4.11
C THR A 472 16.33 -25.82 4.05
N VAL A 473 16.30 -24.50 3.88
CA VAL A 473 15.06 -23.73 3.71
C VAL A 473 15.21 -22.91 2.44
N ASN A 474 14.27 -23.06 1.50
CA ASN A 474 14.25 -22.35 0.21
C ASN A 474 15.59 -22.38 -0.56
N GLY A 475 16.34 -23.48 -0.45
CA GLY A 475 17.62 -23.66 -1.13
C GLY A 475 18.85 -23.15 -0.37
N VAL A 476 18.67 -22.49 0.78
CA VAL A 476 19.76 -22.06 1.67
C VAL A 476 20.00 -23.12 2.74
N SER A 477 21.26 -23.51 2.92
CA SER A 477 21.68 -24.49 3.92
C SER A 477 22.13 -23.80 5.20
N TYR A 478 21.57 -24.26 6.31
CA TYR A 478 21.82 -23.79 7.67
C TYR A 478 22.32 -24.95 8.54
N ASP A 479 23.10 -24.62 9.57
CA ASP A 479 23.51 -25.56 10.62
C ASP A 479 23.61 -24.81 11.95
N SER A 480 22.50 -24.81 12.69
CA SER A 480 22.33 -23.95 13.86
C SER A 480 22.71 -24.66 15.17
N PRO A 481 23.77 -24.22 15.86
CA PRO A 481 24.20 -24.82 17.11
C PRO A 481 23.36 -24.34 18.31
N THR A 482 23.46 -25.03 19.44
CA THR A 482 22.91 -24.56 20.73
C THR A 482 24.03 -24.40 21.74
N TYR A 483 23.86 -23.47 22.67
CA TYR A 483 24.87 -23.12 23.68
C TYR A 483 25.30 -24.33 24.53
N ASP A 484 24.34 -25.19 24.90
CA ASP A 484 24.54 -26.36 25.76
C ASP A 484 24.60 -27.68 24.98
N GLY A 485 24.61 -27.65 23.65
CA GLY A 485 24.59 -28.83 22.80
C GLY A 485 23.26 -29.60 22.80
N SER A 486 22.20 -29.04 23.39
CA SER A 486 20.85 -29.62 23.35
C SER A 486 20.22 -29.53 21.96
N THR A 487 19.22 -30.39 21.71
CA THR A 487 18.39 -30.32 20.50
C THR A 487 17.15 -29.47 20.78
N VAL A 488 16.89 -28.50 19.91
CA VAL A 488 15.65 -27.69 19.90
C VAL A 488 14.77 -28.13 18.73
N THR A 489 13.49 -28.37 18.99
CA THR A 489 12.50 -28.64 17.95
C THR A 489 11.73 -27.36 17.64
N GLY A 490 11.78 -26.91 16.38
CA GLY A 490 11.06 -25.71 15.95
C GLY A 490 9.54 -25.88 16.00
N ILE A 491 8.83 -24.78 16.28
CA ILE A 491 7.35 -24.71 16.28
C ILE A 491 6.78 -24.17 14.98
N GLY A 492 7.65 -23.85 14.01
CA GLY A 492 7.29 -23.19 12.77
C GLY A 492 7.26 -21.67 12.88
N ARG A 493 7.73 -21.02 11.82
CA ARG A 493 7.89 -19.56 11.67
C ARG A 493 6.64 -18.76 12.03
N THR A 494 5.46 -19.20 11.56
CA THR A 494 4.19 -18.50 11.82
C THR A 494 3.87 -18.37 13.30
N LYS A 495 4.07 -19.44 14.08
CA LYS A 495 3.86 -19.37 15.53
C LYS A 495 4.95 -18.51 16.18
N ALA A 496 6.20 -18.65 15.74
CA ALA A 496 7.33 -17.89 16.26
C ALA A 496 7.14 -16.37 16.13
N TYR A 497 6.80 -15.86 14.95
CA TYR A 497 6.61 -14.41 14.77
C TYR A 497 5.35 -13.90 15.47
N LYS A 498 4.29 -14.73 15.61
CA LYS A 498 3.08 -14.35 16.37
C LYS A 498 3.37 -14.20 17.86
N ILE A 499 4.19 -15.11 18.41
CA ILE A 499 4.68 -15.00 19.80
C ILE A 499 5.55 -13.77 19.96
N TRP A 500 6.49 -13.52 19.05
CA TRP A 500 7.38 -12.35 19.11
C TRP A 500 6.59 -11.04 19.05
N TYR A 501 5.67 -10.90 18.08
CA TYR A 501 4.80 -9.73 17.95
C TYR A 501 3.93 -9.51 19.20
N LYS A 502 3.31 -10.56 19.75
CA LYS A 502 2.50 -10.45 20.97
C LYS A 502 3.36 -10.05 22.17
N ALA A 503 4.58 -10.58 22.28
CA ALA A 503 5.53 -10.20 23.32
C ALA A 503 5.92 -8.72 23.20
N LEU A 504 6.34 -8.27 22.01
CA LEU A 504 6.69 -6.89 21.72
C LEU A 504 5.54 -5.93 22.03
N SER A 505 4.35 -6.20 21.47
CA SER A 505 3.22 -5.27 21.51
C SER A 505 2.48 -5.19 22.83
N THR A 506 2.59 -6.21 23.70
CA THR A 506 1.82 -6.31 24.95
C THR A 506 2.70 -6.33 26.20
N TYR A 507 3.89 -6.92 26.14
CA TYR A 507 4.66 -7.29 27.33
C TYR A 507 6.03 -6.66 27.46
N MET A 508 6.66 -6.28 26.34
CA MET A 508 7.94 -5.56 26.36
C MET A 508 7.73 -4.08 26.66
N THR A 509 8.76 -3.47 27.22
CA THR A 509 8.81 -2.04 27.56
C THR A 509 10.13 -1.46 27.08
N SER A 510 10.32 -0.14 27.19
CA SER A 510 11.49 0.53 26.63
C SER A 510 12.83 0.05 27.19
N THR A 511 12.85 -0.54 28.39
CA THR A 511 14.05 -1.04 29.05
C THR A 511 14.15 -2.56 29.11
N THR A 512 13.33 -3.29 28.33
CA THR A 512 13.38 -4.75 28.29
C THR A 512 14.76 -5.23 27.85
N ASP A 513 15.36 -6.12 28.64
CA ASP A 513 16.60 -6.84 28.36
C ASP A 513 16.31 -8.28 27.89
N TYR A 514 17.34 -9.12 27.67
CA TYR A 514 17.11 -10.48 27.17
C TYR A 514 16.31 -11.37 28.14
N ALA A 515 16.54 -11.23 29.45
CA ALA A 515 15.76 -11.95 30.47
C ALA A 515 14.28 -11.50 30.47
N GLY A 516 14.05 -10.20 30.28
CA GLY A 516 12.73 -9.63 30.09
C GLY A 516 12.06 -10.10 28.80
N ALA A 517 12.79 -10.20 27.69
CA ALA A 517 12.28 -10.73 26.43
C ALA A 517 11.87 -12.20 26.54
N ARG A 518 12.67 -13.01 27.25
CA ARG A 518 12.28 -14.38 27.62
C ARG A 518 10.98 -14.42 28.41
N THR A 519 10.86 -13.58 29.44
CA THR A 519 9.63 -13.51 30.23
C THR A 519 8.43 -13.08 29.38
N ALA A 520 8.61 -12.10 28.50
CA ALA A 520 7.56 -11.56 27.63
C ALA A 520 7.06 -12.58 26.60
N THR A 521 7.99 -13.31 25.97
CA THR A 521 7.64 -14.35 24.98
C THR A 521 6.96 -15.56 25.64
N LEU A 522 7.35 -15.96 26.86
CA LEU A 522 6.63 -17.00 27.61
C LEU A 522 5.20 -16.58 27.96
N LYS A 523 4.99 -15.33 28.43
CA LYS A 523 3.64 -14.79 28.68
C LYS A 523 2.81 -14.74 27.39
N ALA A 524 3.38 -14.23 26.30
CA ALA A 524 2.73 -14.22 25.00
C ALA A 524 2.33 -15.62 24.52
N THR A 525 3.20 -16.61 24.74
CA THR A 525 2.93 -18.01 24.38
C THR A 525 1.83 -18.61 25.24
N ALA A 526 1.83 -18.32 26.55
CA ALA A 526 0.77 -18.76 27.45
C ALA A 526 -0.60 -18.20 27.04
N ASP A 527 -0.68 -16.94 26.62
CA ASP A 527 -1.92 -16.34 26.12
C ASP A 527 -2.40 -16.97 24.81
N LEU A 528 -1.48 -17.25 23.88
CA LEU A 528 -1.82 -17.73 22.54
C LEU A 528 -2.10 -19.23 22.49
N TYR A 529 -1.39 -20.02 23.29
CA TYR A 529 -1.32 -21.48 23.17
C TYR A 529 -1.41 -22.23 24.51
N GLY A 530 -1.47 -21.52 25.64
CA GLY A 530 -1.49 -22.10 26.99
C GLY A 530 -0.10 -22.34 27.58
N ALA A 531 0.00 -22.31 28.92
CA ALA A 531 1.29 -22.36 29.65
C ALA A 531 1.89 -23.77 29.80
N SER A 532 1.15 -24.83 29.44
CA SER A 532 1.57 -26.23 29.59
C SER A 532 1.80 -26.94 28.25
N GLY A 533 1.62 -26.24 27.13
CA GLY A 533 1.71 -26.80 25.78
C GLY A 533 3.14 -26.89 25.23
N THR A 534 3.26 -27.54 24.07
CA THR A 534 4.53 -27.70 23.35
C THR A 534 5.15 -26.35 23.00
N GLU A 535 4.36 -25.36 22.58
CA GLU A 535 4.85 -24.03 22.22
C GLU A 535 5.56 -23.35 23.40
N TYR A 536 4.97 -23.40 24.60
CA TYR A 536 5.56 -22.81 25.80
C TYR A 536 6.89 -23.47 26.15
N GLN A 537 6.95 -24.80 26.07
CA GLN A 537 8.17 -25.57 26.31
C GLN A 537 9.26 -25.25 25.28
N GLN A 538 8.91 -25.12 24.00
CA GLN A 538 9.89 -24.81 22.95
C GLN A 538 10.38 -23.37 22.99
N VAL A 539 9.55 -22.41 23.41
CA VAL A 539 10.02 -21.03 23.70
C VAL A 539 11.03 -21.04 24.83
N ALA A 540 10.75 -21.77 25.92
CA ALA A 540 11.70 -21.91 27.02
C ALA A 540 13.01 -22.59 26.57
N ALA A 541 12.92 -23.64 25.74
CA ALA A 541 14.05 -24.38 25.21
C ALA A 541 14.92 -23.52 24.27
N ALA A 542 14.31 -22.77 23.34
CA ALA A 542 15.02 -21.90 22.42
C ALA A 542 15.76 -20.77 23.16
N TRP A 543 15.17 -20.17 24.19
CA TRP A 543 15.88 -19.18 25.02
C TRP A 543 17.07 -19.78 25.76
N LYS A 544 16.89 -20.97 26.34
CA LYS A 544 17.97 -21.70 27.00
C LYS A 544 19.10 -22.03 26.01
N ALA A 545 18.76 -22.41 24.78
CA ALA A 545 19.71 -22.71 23.72
C ALA A 545 20.55 -21.50 23.29
N VAL A 546 20.08 -20.27 23.55
CA VAL A 546 20.87 -19.03 23.42
C VAL A 546 21.39 -18.48 24.73
N ASN A 547 21.46 -19.31 25.77
CA ASN A 547 21.98 -18.99 27.10
C ASN A 547 21.19 -17.90 27.87
N VAL A 548 19.90 -17.76 27.61
CA VAL A 548 18.99 -16.89 28.37
C VAL A 548 18.08 -17.77 29.22
N ASN A 549 18.26 -17.73 30.55
CA ASN A 549 17.62 -18.67 31.50
C ASN A 549 16.48 -18.05 32.30
#